data_AF-A2AC65-F1
#
_entry.id   AF-A2AC65-F1
#
_cell.length_a   1.000
_cell.length_b   1.000
_cell.length_c   1.000
_cell.angle_alpha   90.00
_cell.angle_beta   90.00
_cell.angle_gamma   90.00
#
_symmetry.space_group_name_H-M   'P 1'
#
loop_
_entity.id
_entity.type
_entity.pdbx_description
1 polymer ?
#
loop_
_entity_poly.entity_id
_entity_poly.type
_entity_poly.pdbx_seq_one_letter_code
_entity_poly.pdbx_strand_id
1 'polypeptide(L)'
;MKAGTGPLLSTLLGLLFLSIQGTGGVNPGVVARITDKGLAYAAKEGLVALQRELYKITLPDFSGDFKIKAVGRGQYEFHSLEIQNCELRGSSLKLLPGQGLSLAISDSSIGVRGKWKVRKSFL
;
A
#
# COMPACT_ATOMS: atom_id res chain seq x y z
N MET A 1 55.50 8.40 -49.79
CA MET A 1 54.68 7.36 -49.12
C MET A 1 55.34 7.11 -47.76
N LYS A 2 54.72 7.17 -46.58
CA LYS A 2 53.34 6.91 -46.19
C LYS A 2 53.10 7.50 -44.78
N ALA A 3 51.87 7.97 -44.55
CA ALA A 3 51.09 7.93 -43.30
C ALA A 3 51.61 8.64 -42.04
N GLY A 4 51.01 9.82 -41.77
CA GLY A 4 50.90 10.43 -40.45
C GLY A 4 49.44 10.43 -39.99
N THR A 5 48.79 9.28 -39.98
CA THR A 5 47.34 9.12 -39.70
C THR A 5 47.13 8.52 -38.31
N GLY A 6 47.55 9.23 -37.26
CA GLY A 6 47.57 8.72 -35.88
C GLY A 6 46.57 9.38 -34.92
N PRO A 7 46.59 10.71 -34.74
CA PRO A 7 45.83 11.33 -33.64
C PRO A 7 44.44 11.84 -34.05
N LEU A 8 44.27 12.33 -35.30
CA LEU A 8 43.02 12.93 -35.76
C LEU A 8 41.89 11.93 -35.91
N LEU A 9 42.21 10.70 -36.34
CA LEU A 9 41.23 9.64 -36.51
C LEU A 9 40.79 9.08 -35.15
N SER A 10 41.70 9.04 -34.17
CA SER A 10 41.42 8.64 -32.79
C SER A 10 40.55 9.66 -32.06
N THR A 11 40.81 10.96 -32.25
CA THR A 11 39.97 12.03 -31.70
C THR A 11 38.60 12.08 -32.36
N LEU A 12 38.51 11.92 -33.69
CA LEU A 12 37.22 11.84 -34.39
C LEU A 12 36.39 10.64 -33.91
N LEU A 13 37.04 9.49 -33.71
CA LEU A 13 36.38 8.27 -33.25
C LEU A 13 35.89 8.41 -31.80
N GLY A 14 36.68 9.04 -30.93
CA GLY A 14 36.27 9.37 -29.56
C GLY A 14 35.07 10.32 -29.51
N LEU A 15 35.05 11.35 -30.37
CA LEU A 15 33.90 12.25 -30.55
C LEU A 15 32.65 11.52 -31.07
N LEU A 16 32.83 10.54 -31.97
CA LEU A 16 31.74 9.70 -32.47
C LEU A 16 31.12 8.84 -31.36
N PHE A 17 31.94 8.21 -30.50
CA PHE A 17 31.46 7.43 -29.36
C PHE A 17 30.76 8.27 -28.29
N LEU A 18 31.19 9.53 -28.10
CA LEU A 18 30.52 10.49 -27.22
C LEU A 18 29.16 10.93 -27.78
N SER A 19 29.00 10.99 -29.11
CA SER A 19 27.74 11.35 -29.77
C SER A 19 26.66 10.26 -29.75
N ILE A 20 27.00 9.03 -29.35
CA ILE A 20 26.05 7.92 -29.17
C ILE A 20 25.36 7.97 -27.79
N GLN A 21 25.72 8.95 -26.94
CA GLN A 21 25.04 9.17 -25.67
C GLN A 21 23.65 9.79 -25.93
N GLY A 22 22.65 8.92 -26.05
CA GLY A 22 21.27 9.33 -25.83
C GLY A 22 20.31 9.08 -26.99
N THR A 23 20.26 7.87 -27.52
CA THR A 23 19.00 7.36 -28.09
C THR A 23 18.66 6.02 -27.46
N GLY A 24 18.52 6.03 -26.13
CA GLY A 24 17.73 5.03 -25.43
C GLY A 24 16.25 5.23 -25.76
N GLY A 25 15.90 5.08 -27.04
CA GLY A 25 14.52 4.89 -27.46
C GLY A 25 14.11 3.50 -27.05
N VAL A 26 13.84 3.31 -25.75
CA VAL A 26 13.21 2.12 -25.17
C VAL A 26 11.76 2.12 -25.62
N ASN A 27 11.52 1.98 -26.93
CA ASN A 27 10.19 1.84 -27.49
C ASN A 27 9.74 0.42 -27.15
N PRO A 28 8.81 0.25 -26.19
CA PRO A 28 8.38 -1.08 -25.82
C PRO A 28 7.56 -1.68 -26.98
N GLY A 29 7.63 -3.00 -27.14
CA GLY A 29 6.85 -3.69 -28.17
C GLY A 29 5.33 -3.57 -27.97
N VAL A 30 4.88 -3.34 -26.72
CA VAL A 30 3.48 -3.11 -26.36
C VAL A 30 3.40 -2.11 -25.21
N VAL A 31 2.41 -1.20 -25.25
CA VAL A 31 2.10 -0.27 -24.16
C VAL A 31 0.66 -0.46 -23.72
N ALA A 32 0.45 -0.77 -22.45
CA ALA A 32 -0.88 -0.73 -21.83
C ALA A 32 -1.09 0.64 -21.18
N ARG A 33 -2.16 1.34 -21.57
CA ARG A 33 -2.56 2.61 -20.95
C ARG A 33 -3.84 2.42 -20.16
N ILE A 34 -3.74 2.50 -18.85
CA ILE A 34 -4.90 2.50 -17.96
C ILE A 34 -5.36 3.94 -17.78
N THR A 35 -6.63 4.21 -18.04
CA THR A 35 -7.25 5.52 -17.86
C THR A 35 -7.86 5.62 -16.46
N ASP A 36 -8.32 6.82 -16.08
CA ASP A 36 -9.01 7.03 -14.80
C ASP A 36 -10.23 6.13 -14.63
N LYS A 37 -10.93 5.78 -15.73
CA LYS A 37 -12.03 4.81 -15.70
C LYS A 37 -11.54 3.39 -15.38
N GLY A 38 -10.37 3.01 -15.90
CA GLY A 38 -9.73 1.74 -15.57
C GLY A 38 -9.28 1.69 -14.11
N LEU A 39 -8.77 2.80 -13.58
CA LEU A 39 -8.42 2.92 -12.16
C LEU A 39 -9.66 2.86 -11.26
N ALA A 40 -10.76 3.50 -11.64
CA ALA A 40 -12.03 3.41 -10.92
C ALA A 40 -12.55 1.96 -10.88
N TYR A 41 -12.43 1.23 -11.99
CA TYR A 41 -12.77 -0.20 -12.04
C TYR A 41 -11.86 -1.03 -11.12
N ALA A 42 -10.54 -0.82 -11.19
CA ALA A 42 -9.58 -1.51 -10.34
C ALA A 42 -9.83 -1.23 -8.84
N ALA A 43 -10.21 0.00 -8.48
CA ALA A 43 -10.56 0.36 -7.11
C ALA A 43 -11.78 -0.43 -6.61
N LYS A 44 -12.83 -0.53 -7.44
CA LYS A 44 -14.05 -1.26 -7.13
C LYS A 44 -13.79 -2.76 -6.93
N GLU A 45 -13.08 -3.40 -7.85
CA GLU A 45 -12.78 -4.84 -7.75
C GLU A 45 -11.77 -5.14 -6.64
N GLY A 46 -10.76 -4.27 -6.50
CA GLY A 46 -9.76 -4.39 -5.43
C GLY A 46 -10.37 -4.28 -4.04
N LEU A 47 -11.45 -3.53 -3.88
CA LEU A 47 -12.16 -3.38 -2.62
C LEU A 47 -12.90 -4.67 -2.21
N VAL A 48 -13.45 -5.44 -3.17
CA VAL A 48 -14.02 -6.77 -2.89
C VAL A 48 -12.94 -7.75 -2.41
N ALA A 49 -11.77 -7.73 -3.06
CA ALA A 49 -10.65 -8.56 -2.65
C ALA A 49 -10.12 -8.15 -1.26
N LEU A 50 -9.94 -6.85 -1.02
CA LEU A 50 -9.50 -6.30 0.26
C LEU A 50 -10.45 -6.67 1.40
N GLN A 51 -11.76 -6.58 1.16
CA GLN A 51 -12.77 -6.97 2.16
C GLN A 51 -12.59 -8.43 2.60
N ARG A 52 -12.27 -9.35 1.69
CA ARG A 52 -11.99 -10.76 2.02
C ARG A 52 -10.73 -10.92 2.86
N GLU A 53 -9.69 -10.13 2.60
CA GLU A 53 -8.47 -10.16 3.41
C GLU A 53 -8.69 -9.56 4.81
N LEU A 54 -9.50 -8.50 4.93
CA LEU A 54 -9.84 -7.92 6.22
C LEU A 54 -10.54 -8.93 7.15
N TYR A 55 -11.41 -9.81 6.62
CA TYR A 55 -12.02 -10.88 7.41
C TYR A 55 -11.02 -11.89 7.99
N LYS A 56 -9.81 -11.99 7.42
CA LYS A 56 -8.76 -12.91 7.90
C LYS A 56 -7.90 -12.30 9.01
N ILE A 57 -8.04 -11.00 9.28
CA ILE A 57 -7.27 -10.34 10.32
C ILE A 57 -7.69 -10.89 11.68
N THR A 58 -6.71 -11.34 12.45
CA THR A 58 -6.86 -11.69 13.85
C THR A 58 -6.53 -10.48 14.71
N LEU A 59 -7.46 -10.11 15.59
CA LEU A 59 -7.25 -9.01 16.54
C LEU A 59 -6.62 -9.58 17.81
N PRO A 60 -5.59 -8.90 18.37
CA PRO A 60 -5.00 -9.33 19.63
C PRO A 60 -5.97 -9.12 20.79
N ASP A 61 -5.78 -9.90 21.85
CA ASP A 61 -6.50 -9.67 23.11
C ASP A 61 -6.00 -8.37 23.78
N PHE A 62 -6.89 -7.61 24.39
CA PHE A 62 -6.59 -6.35 25.07
C PHE A 62 -6.90 -6.48 26.57
N SER A 63 -5.89 -6.29 27.41
CA SER A 63 -6.04 -6.35 28.87
C SER A 63 -5.40 -5.14 29.56
N GLY A 64 -5.80 -4.90 30.80
CA GLY A 64 -5.25 -3.83 31.61
C GLY A 64 -5.85 -3.74 32.99
N ASP A 65 -5.27 -2.89 33.82
CA ASP A 65 -5.79 -2.58 35.15
C ASP A 65 -6.65 -1.31 35.10
N PHE A 66 -7.68 -1.26 35.92
CA PHE A 66 -8.49 -0.06 36.12
C PHE A 66 -8.54 0.35 37.59
N LYS A 67 -8.72 1.65 37.82
CA LYS A 67 -8.99 2.23 39.14
C LYS A 67 -10.11 3.25 39.00
N ILE A 68 -11.33 2.84 39.32
CA ILE A 68 -12.54 3.66 39.19
C ILE A 68 -13.07 3.96 40.59
N LYS A 69 -13.28 5.24 40.94
CA LYS A 69 -13.64 5.66 42.31
C LYS A 69 -14.82 4.89 42.91
N ALA A 70 -15.88 4.65 42.15
CA ALA A 70 -17.08 3.94 42.63
C ALA A 70 -16.91 2.41 42.72
N VAL A 71 -16.00 1.83 41.93
CA VAL A 71 -15.91 0.36 41.75
C VAL A 71 -14.64 -0.23 42.39
N GLY A 72 -13.65 0.60 42.70
CA GLY A 72 -12.35 0.20 43.26
C GLY A 72 -11.31 -0.09 42.18
N ARG A 73 -10.36 -0.98 42.50
CA ARG A 73 -9.32 -1.46 41.58
C ARG A 73 -9.70 -2.83 41.03
N GLY A 74 -9.27 -3.10 39.80
CA GLY A 74 -9.44 -4.40 39.18
C GLY A 74 -8.72 -4.48 37.85
N GLN A 75 -8.95 -5.58 37.15
CA GLN A 75 -8.38 -5.90 35.85
C GLN A 75 -9.50 -6.18 34.86
N TYR A 76 -9.31 -5.79 33.61
CA TYR A 76 -10.21 -6.11 32.51
C TYR A 76 -9.44 -6.83 31.41
N GLU A 77 -10.17 -7.65 30.64
CA GLU A 77 -9.64 -8.31 29.46
C GLU A 77 -10.76 -8.45 28.42
N PHE A 78 -10.50 -7.97 27.22
CA PHE A 78 -11.26 -8.26 26.00
C PHE A 78 -10.49 -9.30 25.22
N HIS A 79 -11.12 -10.43 24.92
CA HIS A 79 -10.45 -11.55 24.30
C HIS A 79 -11.30 -12.24 23.25
N SER A 80 -10.65 -13.06 22.42
CA SER A 80 -11.29 -13.79 21.33
C SER A 80 -12.00 -12.85 20.35
N LEU A 81 -11.27 -11.81 19.93
CA LEU A 81 -11.78 -10.75 19.06
C LEU A 81 -11.71 -11.18 17.60
N GLU A 82 -12.85 -11.15 16.93
CA GLU A 82 -13.01 -11.53 15.52
C GLU A 82 -13.75 -10.43 14.75
N ILE A 83 -13.36 -10.20 13.50
CA ILE A 83 -14.09 -9.31 12.60
C ILE A 83 -15.34 -10.06 12.13
N GLN A 84 -16.50 -9.60 12.56
CA GLN A 84 -17.78 -10.23 12.22
C GLN A 84 -18.36 -9.68 10.92
N ASN A 85 -18.25 -8.37 10.71
CA ASN A 85 -18.67 -7.74 9.46
C ASN A 85 -17.64 -6.70 9.03
N CYS A 86 -17.54 -6.54 7.72
CA CYS A 86 -16.73 -5.52 7.07
C CYS A 86 -17.53 -5.05 5.87
N GLU A 87 -17.89 -3.77 5.87
CA GLU A 87 -18.55 -3.12 4.74
C GLU A 87 -17.61 -2.05 4.19
N LEU A 88 -17.01 -2.33 3.04
CA LEU A 88 -16.26 -1.34 2.29
C LEU A 88 -17.20 -0.77 1.21
N ARG A 89 -17.37 0.55 1.13
CA ARG A 89 -18.33 1.19 0.21
C ARG A 89 -17.64 2.12 -0.80
N GLY A 90 -17.08 3.22 -0.33
CA GLY A 90 -16.43 4.22 -1.18
C GLY A 90 -14.98 3.84 -1.48
N SER A 91 -14.56 3.94 -2.75
CA SER A 91 -13.14 3.86 -3.12
C SER A 91 -12.77 4.87 -4.21
N SER A 92 -11.55 5.40 -4.12
CA SER A 92 -10.95 6.25 -5.14
C SER A 92 -9.49 5.89 -5.31
N LEU A 93 -9.09 5.53 -6.53
CA LEU A 93 -7.71 5.25 -6.89
C LEU A 93 -7.22 6.35 -7.84
N LYS A 94 -6.26 7.15 -7.39
CA LYS A 94 -5.74 8.32 -8.12
C LYS A 94 -4.28 8.14 -8.48
N LEU A 95 -3.87 8.73 -9.58
CA LEU A 95 -2.46 8.84 -9.96
C LEU A 95 -1.77 9.90 -9.11
N LEU A 96 -0.59 9.57 -8.61
CA LEU A 96 0.39 10.49 -8.05
C LEU A 96 1.55 10.61 -9.06
N PRO A 97 1.60 11.68 -9.88
CA PRO A 97 2.60 11.83 -10.92
C PRO A 97 4.03 11.67 -10.40
N GLY A 98 4.80 10.79 -11.04
CA GLY A 98 6.19 10.48 -10.65
C GLY A 98 6.35 9.61 -9.40
N GLN A 99 5.26 9.17 -8.75
CA GLN A 99 5.30 8.40 -7.49
C GLN A 99 4.53 7.08 -7.56
N GLY A 100 3.35 7.08 -8.19
CA GLY A 100 2.53 5.87 -8.33
C GLY A 100 1.04 6.13 -8.18
N LEU A 101 0.39 5.38 -7.29
CA LEU A 101 -1.06 5.42 -7.06
C LEU A 101 -1.38 5.71 -5.59
N SER A 102 -2.47 6.44 -5.37
CA SER A 102 -3.06 6.71 -4.06
C SER A 102 -4.44 6.09 -4.00
N LEU A 103 -4.64 5.13 -3.09
CA LEU A 103 -5.95 4.56 -2.78
C LEU A 103 -6.54 5.25 -1.55
N ALA A 104 -7.77 5.73 -1.67
CA ALA A 104 -8.59 6.20 -0.57
C ALA A 104 -9.87 5.36 -0.47
N ILE A 105 -10.24 4.98 0.75
CA ILE A 105 -11.47 4.24 1.06
C ILE A 105 -12.29 5.09 2.04
N SER A 106 -13.59 5.25 1.77
CA SER A 106 -14.49 6.09 2.58
C SER A 106 -15.80 5.36 2.89
N ASP A 107 -16.58 5.93 3.82
CA ASP A 107 -17.95 5.48 4.13
C ASP A 107 -18.05 3.99 4.45
N SER A 108 -17.01 3.46 5.11
CA SER A 108 -16.81 2.04 5.36
C SER A 108 -16.88 1.74 6.86
N SER A 109 -17.27 0.53 7.21
CA SER A 109 -17.41 0.09 8.60
C SER A 109 -16.82 -1.30 8.83
N ILE A 110 -16.37 -1.53 10.06
CA ILE A 110 -15.88 -2.83 10.53
C ILE A 110 -16.53 -3.08 11.88
N GLY A 111 -17.21 -4.21 12.01
CA GLY A 111 -17.80 -4.68 13.25
C GLY A 111 -16.99 -5.83 13.81
N VAL A 112 -16.64 -5.69 15.08
CA VAL A 112 -15.84 -6.65 15.83
C VAL A 112 -16.72 -7.30 16.89
N ARG A 113 -16.60 -8.61 17.02
CA ARG A 113 -17.21 -9.41 18.07
C ARG A 113 -16.11 -9.96 18.97
N GLY A 114 -16.39 -10.04 20.27
CA GLY A 114 -15.47 -10.64 21.22
C GLY A 114 -16.15 -10.91 22.55
N LYS A 115 -15.37 -11.40 23.50
CA LYS A 115 -15.79 -11.62 24.88
C LYS A 115 -15.02 -10.68 25.79
N TRP A 116 -15.58 -10.40 26.96
CA TRP A 116 -14.91 -9.61 27.96
C TRP A 116 -15.07 -10.25 29.34
N LYS A 117 -14.06 -10.06 30.18
CA LYS A 117 -14.10 -10.46 31.59
C LYS A 117 -13.46 -9.38 32.46
N VAL A 118 -13.97 -9.25 33.68
CA VAL A 118 -13.50 -8.29 34.67
C VAL A 118 -13.22 -9.01 35.98
N ARG A 119 -12.09 -8.71 36.60
CA ARG A 119 -11.69 -9.19 37.92
C ARG A 119 -11.55 -7.99 38.84
N LYS A 120 -12.44 -7.88 39.83
CA LYS A 120 -12.30 -6.87 40.88
C LYS A 120 -11.43 -7.44 42.00
N SER A 121 -10.50 -6.65 42.53
CA SER A 121 -9.77 -7.04 43.74
C SER A 121 -10.72 -6.94 44.93
N PHE A 122 -10.99 -8.07 45.59
CA PHE A 122 -11.68 -8.09 46.88
C PHE A 122 -10.61 -7.88 47.96
N LEU A 123 -10.75 -6.79 48.71
CA LEU A 123 -10.04 -6.57 49.97
C LEU A 123 -10.87 -7.17 51.10
#